data_AF-R7LST2-F1
#
_entry.id   AF-R7LST2-F1
#
_cell.length_a   1.000
_cell.length_b   1.000
_cell.length_c   1.000
_cell.angle_alpha   90.00
_cell.angle_beta   90.00
_cell.angle_gamma   90.00
#
_symmetry.space_group_name_H-M   'P 1'
#
loop_
_entity.id
_entity.type
_entity.pdbx_description
1 polymer ?
#
loop_
_entity_poly.entity_id
_entity_poly.type
_entity_poly.pdbx_seq_one_letter_code
_entity_poly.pdbx_strand_id
1 'polypeptide(L)'
;MENASKALTMAGGILIALLIIGALILMVNQIGDYEKGQNNNDKNSELASFNKTFEKYADDKGIKGVDIVSLINKILDYNQIEKDGGIKNSVNYDIKMSITISGLKAFNKKYAYDKQNDNDSLFPNSIGDSWTFGANSTNNKTTNGLKQLLDEFSRTESNIGIEQMKKLSSIYDPSKSESTNKASIKEKLLEINSNEYKNWNGTTTPTLNAIKKYRQYSEFKTSTFIAKDSEYEDGQIKNMYFEFSK
;
A
#
# COMPACT_ATOMS: atom_id res chain seq x y z
N MET A 1 10.35 -0.39 -30.42
CA MET A 1 9.97 0.89 -29.76
C MET A 1 9.36 0.70 -28.36
N GLU A 2 9.01 -0.53 -27.96
CA GLU A 2 8.38 -0.86 -26.67
C GLU A 2 9.27 -0.60 -25.43
N ASN A 3 10.59 -0.77 -25.58
CA ASN A 3 11.56 -0.58 -24.48
C ASN A 3 11.85 0.90 -24.17
N ALA A 4 11.73 1.79 -25.14
CA ALA A 4 11.92 3.23 -24.94
C ALA A 4 10.73 3.85 -24.20
N SER A 5 9.51 3.35 -24.45
CA SER A 5 8.30 3.83 -23.78
C SER A 5 8.25 3.39 -22.31
N LYS A 6 8.69 2.16 -21.98
CA LYS A 6 8.88 1.69 -20.60
C LYS A 6 9.99 2.45 -19.87
N ALA A 7 11.09 2.76 -20.56
CA ALA A 7 12.16 3.59 -20.00
C ALA A 7 11.68 5.04 -19.74
N LEU A 8 10.86 5.61 -20.63
CA LEU A 8 10.32 6.96 -20.49
C LEU A 8 9.29 7.09 -19.35
N THR A 9 8.45 6.07 -19.14
CA THR A 9 7.51 6.03 -18.00
C THR A 9 8.23 5.80 -16.67
N MET A 10 9.29 4.98 -16.64
CA MET A 10 10.15 4.82 -15.46
C MET A 10 10.99 6.09 -15.17
N ALA A 11 11.51 6.77 -16.20
CA ALA A 11 12.23 8.04 -16.08
C ALA A 11 11.31 9.20 -15.63
N GLY A 12 10.03 9.18 -16.03
CA GLY A 12 9.03 10.13 -15.54
C GLY A 12 8.79 10.03 -14.03
N GLY A 13 8.78 8.81 -13.47
CA GLY A 13 8.66 8.58 -12.04
C GLY A 13 9.90 9.05 -11.25
N ILE A 14 11.10 8.76 -11.76
CA ILE A 14 12.37 9.22 -11.17
C ILE A 14 12.49 10.74 -11.22
N LEU A 15 12.09 11.37 -12.33
CA LEU A 15 12.10 12.83 -12.47
C LEU A 15 11.18 13.49 -11.44
N ILE A 16 9.99 12.94 -11.22
CA ILE A 16 9.05 13.43 -10.20
C ILE A 16 9.63 13.23 -8.79
N ALA A 17 10.25 12.08 -8.51
CA ALA A 17 10.91 11.83 -7.23
C ALA A 17 12.09 12.79 -6.97
N LEU A 18 12.92 13.07 -7.98
CA LEU A 18 14.02 14.03 -7.92
C LEU A 18 13.50 15.47 -7.77
N LEU A 19 12.38 15.83 -8.40
CA LEU A 19 11.73 17.13 -8.22
C LEU A 19 11.17 17.29 -6.79
N ILE A 20 10.59 16.23 -6.22
CA ILE A 20 10.12 16.23 -4.83
C ILE A 20 11.31 16.34 -3.87
N ILE A 21 12.39 15.60 -4.09
CA ILE A 21 13.62 15.69 -3.29
C ILE A 21 14.24 17.09 -3.41
N GLY A 22 14.35 17.62 -4.62
CA GLY A 22 14.83 18.99 -4.87
C GLY A 22 13.95 20.05 -4.20
N ALA A 23 12.63 19.89 -4.22
CA ALA A 23 11.70 20.78 -3.52
C ALA A 23 11.82 20.66 -1.99
N LEU A 24 12.09 19.46 -1.47
CA LEU A 24 12.32 19.23 -0.03
C LEU A 24 13.65 19.81 0.45
N ILE A 25 14.70 19.80 -0.38
CA ILE A 25 16.00 20.46 -0.11
C ILE A 25 15.80 21.98 0.05
N LEU A 26 14.98 22.58 -0.81
CA LEU A 26 14.63 24.00 -0.70
C LEU A 26 13.82 24.31 0.57
N MET A 27 13.07 23.35 1.12
CA MET A 27 12.34 23.50 2.39
C MET A 27 13.23 23.34 3.63
N VAL A 28 14.27 22.50 3.60
CA VAL A 28 15.20 22.35 4.74
C VAL A 28 16.22 23.47 4.86
N ASN A 29 16.49 24.23 3.79
CA ASN A 29 17.32 25.44 3.84
C ASN A 29 16.70 26.58 4.68
N GLN A 30 15.48 26.41 5.22
CA GLN A 30 14.87 27.34 6.19
C GLN A 30 15.03 26.91 7.65
N ILE A 31 15.61 25.73 7.94
CA ILE A 31 15.79 25.24 9.31
C ILE A 31 17.25 24.82 9.52
N GLY A 32 18.04 25.79 9.99
CA GLY A 32 19.17 25.57 10.91
C GLY A 32 20.54 25.29 10.30
N ASP A 33 21.41 26.30 10.39
CA ASP A 33 22.87 26.18 10.28
C ASP A 33 23.45 25.14 11.27
N TYR A 34 24.31 24.24 10.80
CA TYR A 34 25.66 24.09 11.37
C TYR A 34 26.62 23.29 10.48
N GLU A 35 27.81 23.86 10.30
CA GLU A 35 28.89 23.42 9.44
C GLU A 35 29.81 22.33 10.04
N LYS A 36 30.64 21.77 9.14
CA LYS A 36 32.01 21.21 9.28
C LYS A 36 32.19 19.69 9.26
N GLY A 37 32.58 19.23 8.06
CA GLY A 37 33.08 17.89 7.75
C GLY A 37 32.82 17.50 6.29
N GLN A 38 33.08 18.41 5.32
CA GLN A 38 32.48 18.41 3.98
C GLN A 38 32.28 17.01 3.33
N ASN A 39 33.30 16.14 3.24
CA ASN A 39 33.12 14.86 2.52
C ASN A 39 32.43 13.72 3.30
N ASN A 40 32.47 13.72 4.63
CA ASN A 40 31.78 12.72 5.47
C ASN A 40 30.41 13.22 5.94
N ASN A 41 30.28 14.53 6.13
CA ASN A 41 29.02 15.17 6.45
C ASN A 41 28.07 15.14 5.26
N ASP A 42 28.55 15.34 4.03
CA ASP A 42 27.68 15.27 2.85
C ASP A 42 27.15 13.85 2.66
N LYS A 43 28.00 12.82 2.83
CA LYS A 43 27.57 11.41 2.76
C LYS A 43 26.59 11.02 3.87
N ASN A 44 26.89 11.43 5.11
CA ASN A 44 25.99 11.22 6.24
C ASN A 44 24.68 12.01 6.07
N SER A 45 24.73 13.19 5.45
CA SER A 45 23.57 14.03 5.16
C SER A 45 22.69 13.44 4.07
N GLU A 46 23.28 12.86 3.02
CA GLU A 46 22.54 12.17 1.96
C GLU A 46 21.85 10.91 2.48
N LEU A 47 22.56 10.07 3.23
CA LEU A 47 21.98 8.86 3.84
C LEU A 47 20.93 9.21 4.91
N ALA A 48 21.18 10.22 5.74
CA ALA A 48 20.19 10.72 6.70
C ALA A 48 18.96 11.30 5.99
N SER A 49 19.16 12.03 4.88
CA SER A 49 18.06 12.55 4.07
C SER A 49 17.24 11.43 3.46
N PHE A 50 17.90 10.38 2.95
CA PHE A 50 17.24 9.16 2.48
C PHE A 50 16.41 8.51 3.57
N ASN A 51 17.01 8.20 4.73
CA ASN A 51 16.32 7.58 5.87
C ASN A 51 15.13 8.42 6.33
N LYS A 52 15.29 9.74 6.44
CA LYS A 52 14.22 10.67 6.83
C LYS A 52 13.00 10.59 5.91
N THR A 53 13.20 10.25 4.63
CA THR A 53 12.07 10.07 3.71
C THR A 53 11.17 8.87 4.06
N PHE A 54 11.66 7.92 4.85
CA PHE A 54 10.95 6.74 5.36
C PHE A 54 10.61 6.87 6.84
N GLU A 55 11.52 7.39 7.66
CA GLU A 55 11.32 7.59 9.11
C GLU A 55 10.16 8.55 9.42
N LYS A 56 9.81 9.46 8.51
CA LYS A 56 8.59 10.29 8.66
C LYS A 56 7.30 9.48 8.80
N TYR A 57 7.29 8.21 8.36
CA TYR A 57 6.17 7.29 8.52
C TYR A 57 6.23 6.54 9.85
N ALA A 58 7.37 6.55 10.54
CA ALA A 58 7.59 5.90 11.82
C ALA A 58 7.27 6.81 13.02
N ASP A 59 6.28 7.71 12.87
CA ASP A 59 5.82 8.58 13.97
C ASP A 59 5.09 7.74 15.03
N ASP A 60 5.42 7.96 16.30
CA ASP A 60 4.82 7.33 17.47
C ASP A 60 3.30 7.55 17.57
N LYS A 61 2.77 8.60 16.92
CA LYS A 61 1.31 8.88 16.86
C LYS A 61 0.54 7.90 15.97
N GLY A 62 1.26 7.11 15.17
CA GLY A 62 0.69 6.21 14.18
C GLY A 62 0.28 6.90 12.89
N ILE A 63 0.27 6.12 11.82
CA ILE A 63 -0.09 6.57 10.47
C ILE A 63 -1.36 5.88 9.98
N LYS A 64 -2.00 6.43 8.95
CA LYS A 64 -3.19 5.81 8.38
C LYS A 64 -2.81 4.72 7.39
N GLY A 65 -3.69 3.74 7.19
CA GLY A 65 -3.44 2.68 6.21
C GLY A 65 -3.24 3.20 4.79
N VAL A 66 -3.79 4.37 4.44
CA VAL A 66 -3.46 5.05 3.17
C VAL A 66 -1.96 5.41 3.07
N ASP A 67 -1.34 5.85 4.18
CA ASP A 67 0.08 6.15 4.24
C ASP A 67 0.91 4.86 4.15
N ILE A 68 0.43 3.76 4.74
CA ILE A 68 1.03 2.43 4.60
C ILE A 68 1.03 1.99 3.13
N VAL A 69 -0.07 2.17 2.39
CA VAL A 69 -0.12 1.86 0.94
C VAL A 69 0.90 2.69 0.18
N SER A 70 1.00 3.99 0.45
CA SER A 70 1.99 4.87 -0.16
C SER A 70 3.42 4.42 0.16
N LEU A 71 3.69 4.03 1.40
CA LEU A 71 4.99 3.55 1.84
C LEU A 71 5.36 2.21 1.16
N ILE A 72 4.42 1.28 1.03
CA ILE A 72 4.61 0.03 0.28
C ILE A 72 5.01 0.33 -1.16
N ASN A 73 4.27 1.20 -1.86
CA ASN A 73 4.58 1.56 -3.25
C ASN A 73 5.99 2.16 -3.35
N LYS A 74 6.33 3.06 -2.43
CA LYS A 74 7.66 3.68 -2.39
C LYS A 74 8.78 2.65 -2.18
N ILE A 75 8.58 1.68 -1.29
CA ILE A 75 9.54 0.58 -1.05
C ILE A 75 9.66 -0.31 -2.31
N LEU A 76 8.55 -0.62 -2.97
CA LEU A 76 8.56 -1.40 -4.21
C LEU A 76 9.30 -0.66 -5.34
N ASP A 77 9.05 0.64 -5.51
CA ASP A 77 9.72 1.47 -6.50
C ASP A 77 11.23 1.59 -6.23
N TYR A 78 11.61 1.77 -4.96
CA TYR A 78 13.01 1.76 -4.53
C TYR A 78 13.69 0.41 -4.87
N ASN A 79 13.02 -0.71 -4.54
CA ASN A 79 13.59 -2.04 -4.77
C ASN A 79 13.74 -2.39 -6.25
N GLN A 80 12.90 -1.84 -7.14
CA GLN A 80 12.95 -2.05 -8.60
C GLN A 80 14.16 -1.41 -9.29
N ILE A 81 14.97 -0.63 -8.57
CA ILE A 81 16.26 -0.13 -9.04
C ILE A 81 17.23 -1.32 -9.07
N GLU A 82 17.09 -2.17 -10.09
CA GLU A 82 17.87 -3.41 -10.25
C GLU A 82 18.96 -3.29 -11.33
N LYS A 83 18.88 -2.31 -12.24
CA LYS A 83 19.81 -2.27 -13.39
C LYS A 83 21.14 -1.55 -13.15
N ASP A 84 21.26 -0.76 -12.08
CA ASP A 84 22.48 -0.02 -11.73
C ASP A 84 22.85 -0.20 -10.24
N GLY A 85 22.79 -1.45 -9.73
CA GLY A 85 23.14 -1.78 -8.33
C GLY A 85 24.50 -1.22 -7.90
N GLY A 86 24.60 -0.86 -6.62
CA GLY A 86 25.74 -0.17 -6.01
C GLY A 86 25.37 1.06 -5.16
N ILE A 87 26.38 1.79 -4.71
CA ILE A 87 26.22 2.97 -3.85
C ILE A 87 26.10 4.24 -4.72
N LYS A 88 24.98 4.96 -4.61
CA LYS A 88 24.79 6.29 -5.23
C LYS A 88 24.26 7.27 -4.19
N ASN A 89 24.83 8.47 -4.12
CA ASN A 89 24.51 9.47 -3.09
C ASN A 89 24.43 8.85 -1.69
N SER A 90 25.44 8.03 -1.36
CA SER A 90 25.56 7.36 -0.06
C SER A 90 24.46 6.37 0.31
N VAL A 91 23.55 6.07 -0.63
CA VAL A 91 22.52 5.02 -0.52
C VAL A 91 23.00 3.78 -1.27
N ASN A 92 23.02 2.65 -0.58
CA ASN A 92 23.34 1.36 -1.15
C ASN A 92 22.05 0.69 -1.68
N TYR A 93 21.87 0.68 -2.99
CA TYR A 93 20.68 0.11 -3.65
C TYR A 93 20.66 -1.43 -3.68
N ASP A 94 21.74 -2.05 -3.23
CA ASP A 94 21.81 -3.50 -2.99
C ASP A 94 21.13 -3.86 -1.65
N ILE A 95 21.05 -2.91 -0.70
CA ILE A 95 20.24 -3.04 0.51
C ILE A 95 18.78 -2.84 0.12
N LYS A 96 18.09 -3.94 -0.13
CA LYS A 96 16.67 -3.92 -0.45
C LYS A 96 15.81 -3.76 0.80
N MET A 97 14.76 -2.97 0.66
CA MET A 97 13.87 -2.62 1.76
C MET A 97 12.67 -3.57 1.87
N SER A 98 12.11 -3.66 3.08
CA SER A 98 10.81 -4.29 3.30
C SER A 98 9.98 -3.55 4.35
N ILE A 99 8.68 -3.77 4.31
CA ILE A 99 7.73 -3.33 5.33
C ILE A 99 6.89 -4.51 5.78
N THR A 100 6.76 -4.69 7.09
CA THR A 100 5.93 -5.73 7.70
C THR A 100 4.79 -5.10 8.47
N ILE A 101 3.57 -5.50 8.15
CA ILE A 101 2.35 -5.11 8.88
C ILE A 101 1.89 -6.29 9.73
N SER A 102 1.69 -6.08 11.02
CA SER A 102 1.23 -7.08 12.00
C SER A 102 -0.16 -6.74 12.56
N GLY A 103 -0.77 -7.67 13.30
CA GLY A 103 -2.12 -7.50 13.85
C GLY A 103 -3.22 -7.69 12.80
N LEU A 104 -2.93 -8.33 11.67
CA LEU A 104 -3.87 -8.52 10.56
C LEU A 104 -5.01 -9.48 10.90
N LYS A 105 -4.82 -10.43 11.83
CA LYS A 105 -5.93 -11.25 12.36
C LYS A 105 -6.91 -10.41 13.16
N ALA A 106 -6.42 -9.43 13.93
CA ALA A 106 -7.29 -8.52 14.66
C ALA A 106 -8.07 -7.61 13.70
N PHE A 107 -7.42 -7.14 12.63
CA PHE A 107 -8.07 -6.43 11.54
C PHE A 107 -9.19 -7.28 10.90
N ASN A 108 -8.89 -8.50 10.47
CA ASN A 108 -9.89 -9.40 9.89
C ASN A 108 -11.03 -9.70 10.85
N LYS A 109 -10.75 -9.95 12.12
CA LYS A 109 -11.79 -10.19 13.13
C LYS A 109 -12.77 -9.02 13.24
N LYS A 110 -12.30 -7.79 13.01
CA LYS A 110 -13.10 -6.56 13.06
C LYS A 110 -13.84 -6.29 11.75
N TYR A 111 -13.20 -6.53 10.60
CA TYR A 111 -13.67 -6.04 9.30
C TYR A 111 -13.97 -7.12 8.25
N ALA A 112 -13.39 -8.31 8.37
CA ALA A 112 -13.71 -9.42 7.49
C ALA A 112 -15.11 -9.96 7.78
N TYR A 113 -15.75 -10.45 6.72
CA TYR A 113 -17.11 -10.96 6.79
C TYR A 113 -17.14 -12.33 7.46
N ASP A 114 -16.60 -13.34 6.76
CA ASP A 114 -16.35 -14.65 7.32
C ASP A 114 -14.94 -14.65 7.90
N LYS A 115 -14.89 -14.51 9.23
CA LYS A 115 -13.65 -14.41 10.02
C LYS A 115 -12.77 -15.65 9.91
N GLN A 116 -13.31 -16.75 9.36
CA GLN A 116 -12.63 -18.03 9.21
C GLN A 116 -12.31 -18.36 7.74
N ASN A 117 -12.89 -17.64 6.78
CA ASN A 117 -12.69 -17.91 5.35
C ASN A 117 -11.71 -16.92 4.71
N ASP A 118 -10.59 -17.47 4.24
CA ASP A 118 -9.51 -16.74 3.58
C ASP A 118 -9.97 -16.03 2.30
N ASN A 119 -10.96 -16.58 1.59
CA ASN A 119 -11.42 -15.99 0.33
C ASN A 119 -12.17 -14.68 0.53
N ASP A 120 -12.74 -14.49 1.72
CA ASP A 120 -13.54 -13.33 2.10
C ASP A 120 -12.72 -12.25 2.84
N SER A 121 -11.49 -12.56 3.25
CA SER A 121 -10.63 -11.63 4.00
C SER A 121 -9.71 -10.83 3.07
N LEU A 122 -9.49 -9.55 3.39
CA LEU A 122 -8.51 -8.71 2.69
C LEU A 122 -7.09 -9.28 2.85
N PHE A 123 -6.79 -9.78 4.04
CA PHE A 123 -5.55 -10.42 4.40
C PHE A 123 -5.84 -11.89 4.75
N PRO A 124 -5.61 -12.88 3.86
CA PRO A 124 -5.92 -14.29 4.13
C PRO A 124 -5.28 -14.81 5.43
N ASN A 125 -6.01 -15.58 6.24
CA ASN A 125 -5.49 -16.10 7.51
C ASN A 125 -4.37 -17.13 7.31
N SER A 126 -4.33 -17.82 6.16
CA SER A 126 -3.21 -18.69 5.76
C SER A 126 -1.85 -17.99 5.70
N ILE A 127 -1.83 -16.66 5.57
CA ILE A 127 -0.61 -15.86 5.56
C ILE A 127 -0.10 -15.57 6.98
N GLY A 128 -0.93 -15.76 8.00
CA GLY A 128 -0.60 -15.49 9.40
C GLY A 128 -1.07 -14.13 9.88
N ASP A 129 -0.50 -13.64 10.99
CA ASP A 129 -0.88 -12.35 11.60
C ASP A 129 -0.08 -11.16 11.05
N SER A 130 1.00 -11.46 10.32
CA SER A 130 1.89 -10.46 9.76
C SER A 130 2.11 -10.68 8.27
N TRP A 131 2.20 -9.60 7.51
CA TRP A 131 2.50 -9.62 6.09
C TRP A 131 3.65 -8.66 5.76
N THR A 132 4.71 -9.20 5.17
CA THR A 132 5.86 -8.45 4.66
C THR A 132 5.74 -8.15 3.16
N PHE A 133 6.02 -6.91 2.77
CA PHE A 133 6.08 -6.43 1.39
C PHE A 133 7.51 -5.93 1.09
N GLY A 134 8.01 -6.14 -0.13
CA GLY A 134 9.38 -5.78 -0.53
C GLY A 134 10.28 -7.00 -0.78
N ALA A 135 11.59 -6.84 -0.65
CA ALA A 135 12.57 -7.85 -1.09
C ALA A 135 12.61 -9.13 -0.25
N ASN A 136 12.21 -9.06 1.02
CA ASN A 136 12.09 -10.22 1.90
C ASN A 136 10.64 -10.68 2.04
N SER A 137 9.82 -10.52 1.00
CA SER A 137 8.44 -11.03 0.99
C SER A 137 8.47 -12.55 1.14
N THR A 138 8.26 -13.04 2.37
CA THR A 138 8.09 -14.47 2.70
C THR A 138 6.87 -15.06 2.01
N ASN A 139 5.94 -14.20 1.59
CA ASN A 139 4.75 -14.54 0.81
C ASN A 139 5.04 -14.49 -0.69
N ASN A 140 6.18 -15.04 -1.13
CA ASN A 140 6.66 -15.07 -2.52
C ASN A 140 5.76 -15.86 -3.49
N LYS A 141 4.52 -16.17 -3.12
CA LYS A 141 3.44 -16.38 -4.09
C LYS A 141 2.86 -15.07 -4.64
N THR A 142 3.13 -13.93 -4.01
CA THR A 142 2.93 -12.60 -4.56
C THR A 142 3.61 -11.52 -3.69
N THR A 143 4.76 -11.01 -4.11
CA THR A 143 5.08 -9.56 -4.01
C THR A 143 3.94 -8.68 -4.54
N ASN A 144 3.01 -9.30 -5.27
CA ASN A 144 1.78 -8.79 -5.82
C ASN A 144 0.51 -8.95 -4.94
N GLY A 145 0.54 -9.25 -3.63
CA GLY A 145 -0.71 -9.61 -2.92
C GLY A 145 -1.63 -8.41 -2.69
N LEU A 146 -1.11 -7.41 -1.96
CA LEU A 146 -1.76 -6.10 -1.87
C LEU A 146 -1.76 -5.41 -3.24
N LYS A 147 -0.71 -5.54 -4.05
CA LYS A 147 -0.68 -4.92 -5.38
C LYS A 147 -1.73 -5.51 -6.34
N GLN A 148 -1.93 -6.82 -6.41
CA GLN A 148 -3.02 -7.44 -7.18
C GLN A 148 -4.37 -7.03 -6.62
N LEU A 149 -4.50 -6.99 -5.31
CA LEU A 149 -5.72 -6.53 -4.66
C LEU A 149 -6.03 -5.06 -5.00
N LEU A 150 -5.02 -4.19 -5.00
CA LEU A 150 -5.10 -2.81 -5.45
C LEU A 150 -5.39 -2.72 -6.96
N ASP A 151 -4.72 -3.52 -7.77
CA ASP A 151 -4.93 -3.58 -9.23
C ASP A 151 -6.35 -4.11 -9.53
N GLU A 152 -6.89 -5.05 -8.75
CA GLU A 152 -8.26 -5.55 -8.80
C GLU A 152 -9.27 -4.47 -8.41
N PHE A 153 -8.99 -3.69 -7.36
CA PHE A 153 -9.80 -2.54 -6.99
C PHE A 153 -9.78 -1.47 -8.06
N SER A 154 -8.61 -1.08 -8.57
CA SER A 154 -8.49 -0.10 -9.66
C SER A 154 -9.20 -0.57 -10.93
N ARG A 155 -9.13 -1.87 -11.28
CA ARG A 155 -9.89 -2.44 -12.40
C ARG A 155 -11.39 -2.41 -12.14
N THR A 156 -11.83 -2.75 -10.94
CA THR A 156 -13.26 -2.74 -10.57
C THR A 156 -13.80 -1.32 -10.55
N GLU A 157 -13.07 -0.38 -9.96
CA GLU A 157 -13.34 1.06 -9.95
C GLU A 157 -13.39 1.65 -11.36
N SER A 158 -12.55 1.18 -12.29
CA SER A 158 -12.62 1.58 -13.70
C SER A 158 -13.93 1.13 -14.36
N ASN A 159 -14.39 -0.09 -14.06
CA ASN A 159 -15.59 -0.66 -14.70
C ASN A 159 -16.90 -0.03 -14.19
N ILE A 160 -17.07 0.12 -12.87
CA ILE A 160 -18.32 0.62 -12.28
C ILE A 160 -18.25 2.08 -11.80
N GLY A 161 -17.04 2.64 -11.74
CA GLY A 161 -16.78 3.95 -11.16
C GLY A 161 -16.54 3.87 -9.65
N ILE A 162 -15.54 4.64 -9.18
CA ILE A 162 -15.16 4.74 -7.76
C ILE A 162 -16.37 5.09 -6.87
N GLU A 163 -17.17 6.07 -7.26
CA GLU A 163 -18.31 6.54 -6.47
C GLU A 163 -19.41 5.48 -6.33
N GLN A 164 -19.62 4.67 -7.37
CA GLN A 164 -20.57 3.57 -7.29
C GLN A 164 -20.01 2.44 -6.43
N MET A 165 -18.72 2.12 -6.56
CA MET A 165 -18.09 1.08 -5.74
C MET A 165 -18.13 1.43 -4.24
N LYS A 166 -17.92 2.70 -3.89
CA LYS A 166 -18.10 3.21 -2.52
C LYS A 166 -19.54 3.03 -2.02
N LYS A 167 -20.54 3.34 -2.85
CA LYS A 167 -21.95 3.12 -2.49
C LYS A 167 -22.26 1.64 -2.29
N LEU A 168 -21.87 0.78 -3.22
CA LEU A 168 -22.14 -0.66 -3.14
C LEU A 168 -21.46 -1.29 -1.91
N SER A 169 -20.22 -0.91 -1.64
CA SER A 169 -19.48 -1.38 -0.46
C SER A 169 -20.04 -0.85 0.86
N SER A 170 -20.66 0.34 0.89
CA SER A 170 -21.31 0.87 2.09
C SER A 170 -22.63 0.17 2.41
N ILE A 171 -23.37 -0.25 1.38
CA ILE A 171 -24.63 -1.02 1.52
C ILE A 171 -24.39 -2.41 2.09
N TYR A 172 -23.26 -3.02 1.76
CA TYR A 172 -22.90 -4.33 2.28
C TYR A 172 -22.88 -4.32 3.82
N ASP A 173 -23.49 -5.29 4.48
CA ASP A 173 -23.51 -5.36 5.94
C ASP A 173 -23.05 -6.75 6.40
N PRO A 174 -21.90 -6.85 7.09
CA PRO A 174 -21.39 -8.14 7.50
C PRO A 174 -22.24 -8.85 8.56
N SER A 175 -23.20 -8.16 9.19
CA SER A 175 -24.14 -8.77 10.13
C SER A 175 -25.33 -9.45 9.44
N LYS A 176 -25.57 -9.17 8.15
CA LYS A 176 -26.69 -9.71 7.38
C LYS A 176 -26.29 -10.95 6.60
N SER A 177 -27.28 -11.78 6.27
CA SER A 177 -27.07 -12.97 5.43
C SER A 177 -26.55 -12.60 4.04
N GLU A 178 -25.84 -13.53 3.38
CA GLU A 178 -25.38 -13.33 2.01
C GLU A 178 -26.53 -13.05 1.03
N SER A 179 -27.67 -13.73 1.19
CA SER A 179 -28.86 -13.51 0.37
C SER A 179 -29.40 -12.08 0.53
N THR A 180 -29.48 -11.58 1.76
CA THR A 180 -29.91 -10.21 2.05
C THR A 180 -28.97 -9.18 1.45
N ASN A 181 -27.65 -9.37 1.62
CA ASN A 181 -26.65 -8.48 1.03
C ASN A 181 -26.73 -8.47 -0.50
N LYS A 182 -26.88 -9.64 -1.14
CA LYS A 182 -27.07 -9.72 -2.59
C LYS A 182 -28.31 -8.98 -3.05
N ALA A 183 -29.44 -9.10 -2.33
CA ALA A 183 -30.67 -8.40 -2.68
C ALA A 183 -30.48 -6.87 -2.64
N SER A 184 -29.93 -6.33 -1.54
CA SER A 184 -29.70 -4.88 -1.40
C SER A 184 -28.69 -4.32 -2.39
N ILE A 185 -27.62 -5.07 -2.69
CA ILE A 185 -26.65 -4.68 -3.71
C ILE A 185 -27.28 -4.70 -5.10
N LYS A 186 -28.05 -5.75 -5.42
CA LYS A 186 -28.73 -5.87 -6.71
C LYS A 186 -29.69 -4.72 -6.96
N GLU A 187 -30.50 -4.35 -5.97
CA GLU A 187 -31.40 -3.20 -6.07
C GLU A 187 -30.64 -1.94 -6.51
N LYS A 188 -29.48 -1.69 -5.89
CA LYS A 188 -28.66 -0.51 -6.17
C LYS A 188 -27.91 -0.60 -7.50
N LEU A 189 -27.53 -1.80 -7.93
CA LEU A 189 -27.02 -2.03 -9.28
C LEU A 189 -28.10 -1.77 -10.34
N LEU A 190 -29.35 -2.16 -10.10
CA LEU A 190 -30.46 -1.89 -11.03
C LEU A 190 -30.77 -0.39 -11.16
N GLU A 191 -30.55 0.40 -10.12
CA GLU A 191 -30.60 1.87 -10.18
C GLU A 191 -29.50 2.47 -11.08
N ILE A 192 -28.34 1.81 -11.17
CA ILE A 192 -27.23 2.24 -12.04
C ILE A 192 -27.51 1.85 -13.49
N ASN A 193 -27.80 0.57 -13.73
CA ASN A 193 -28.10 0.04 -15.06
C ASN A 193 -28.96 -1.22 -14.96
N SER A 194 -30.27 -1.06 -15.13
CA SER A 194 -31.24 -2.14 -14.99
C SER A 194 -31.03 -3.28 -15.99
N ASN A 195 -30.57 -2.99 -17.21
CA ASN A 195 -30.37 -4.00 -18.26
C ASN A 195 -29.14 -4.86 -17.99
N GLU A 196 -28.03 -4.23 -17.62
CA GLU A 196 -26.76 -4.92 -17.34
C GLU A 196 -26.86 -5.82 -16.11
N TYR A 197 -27.52 -5.34 -15.04
CA TYR A 197 -27.51 -6.01 -13.74
C TYR A 197 -28.78 -6.81 -13.42
N LYS A 198 -29.71 -6.96 -14.37
CA LYS A 198 -30.94 -7.76 -14.22
C LYS A 198 -30.69 -9.15 -13.64
N ASN A 199 -29.64 -9.81 -14.12
CA ASN A 199 -29.28 -11.18 -13.76
C ASN A 199 -28.13 -11.26 -12.75
N TRP A 200 -27.72 -10.13 -12.17
CA TRP A 200 -26.65 -10.12 -11.18
C TRP A 200 -27.04 -10.99 -9.97
N ASN A 201 -26.11 -11.83 -9.55
CA ASN A 201 -26.26 -12.84 -8.49
C ASN A 201 -25.05 -12.87 -7.53
N GLY A 202 -24.11 -11.93 -7.69
CA GLY A 202 -22.86 -11.87 -6.93
C GLY A 202 -21.66 -12.59 -7.55
N THR A 203 -21.82 -13.37 -8.62
CA THR A 203 -20.71 -14.04 -9.32
C THR A 203 -20.24 -13.30 -10.56
N THR A 204 -21.06 -12.40 -11.10
CA THR A 204 -20.72 -11.51 -12.22
C THR A 204 -20.15 -10.18 -11.73
N THR A 205 -19.41 -9.47 -12.57
CA THR A 205 -18.85 -8.15 -12.23
C THR A 205 -19.95 -7.12 -11.95
N PRO A 206 -19.82 -6.28 -10.91
CA PRO A 206 -18.86 -6.42 -9.80
C PRO A 206 -19.22 -7.63 -8.92
N THR A 207 -18.26 -8.51 -8.66
CA THR A 207 -18.55 -9.71 -7.85
C THR A 207 -18.81 -9.32 -6.40
N LEU A 208 -19.60 -10.12 -5.69
CA LEU A 208 -19.84 -9.89 -4.26
C LEU A 208 -18.52 -9.89 -3.49
N ASN A 209 -17.58 -10.78 -3.83
CA ASN A 209 -16.27 -10.81 -3.18
C ASN A 209 -15.47 -9.52 -3.41
N ALA A 210 -15.48 -8.97 -4.63
CA ALA A 210 -14.84 -7.69 -4.91
C ALA A 210 -15.44 -6.56 -4.05
N ILE A 211 -16.77 -6.54 -3.87
CA ILE A 211 -17.46 -5.57 -3.01
C ILE A 211 -17.04 -5.74 -1.54
N LYS A 212 -17.04 -6.98 -1.03
CA LYS A 212 -16.59 -7.31 0.34
C LYS A 212 -15.16 -6.85 0.59
N LYS A 213 -14.24 -7.16 -0.32
CA LYS A 213 -12.81 -6.81 -0.20
C LYS A 213 -12.60 -5.32 -0.34
N TYR A 214 -13.33 -4.64 -1.21
CA TYR A 214 -13.25 -3.19 -1.35
C TYR A 214 -13.67 -2.47 -0.06
N ARG A 215 -14.74 -2.95 0.59
CA ARG A 215 -15.16 -2.44 1.91
C ARG A 215 -14.02 -2.58 2.92
N GLN A 216 -13.45 -3.77 3.05
CA GLN A 216 -12.32 -4.01 3.96
C GLN A 216 -11.11 -3.14 3.60
N TYR A 217 -10.82 -2.92 2.33
CA TYR A 217 -9.75 -2.02 1.92
C TYR A 217 -10.03 -0.56 2.29
N SER A 218 -11.28 -0.12 2.21
CA SER A 218 -11.68 1.19 2.72
C SER A 218 -11.42 1.30 4.22
N GLU A 219 -11.77 0.27 5.00
CA GLU A 219 -11.49 0.21 6.44
C GLU A 219 -9.98 0.17 6.74
N PHE A 220 -9.20 -0.55 5.93
CA PHE A 220 -7.76 -0.58 6.05
C PHE A 220 -7.16 0.81 5.86
N LYS A 221 -7.56 1.54 4.81
CA LYS A 221 -7.05 2.89 4.53
C LYS A 221 -7.29 3.88 5.67
N THR A 222 -8.42 3.77 6.37
CA THR A 222 -8.82 4.68 7.46
C THR A 222 -8.32 4.23 8.84
N SER A 223 -7.96 2.95 8.97
CA SER A 223 -7.37 2.36 10.17
C SER A 223 -6.03 2.99 10.51
N THR A 224 -5.66 2.94 11.80
CA THR A 224 -4.40 3.47 12.30
C THR A 224 -3.37 2.34 12.43
N PHE A 225 -2.11 2.64 12.18
CA PHE A 225 -1.01 1.69 12.31
C PHE A 225 0.10 2.34 13.11
N ILE A 226 0.55 1.67 14.16
CA ILE A 226 1.61 2.17 15.04
C ILE A 226 2.92 1.61 14.55
N ALA A 227 3.89 2.49 14.34
CA ALA A 227 5.24 2.09 13.97
C ALA A 227 5.92 1.32 15.12
N LYS A 228 6.78 0.39 14.76
CA LYS A 228 7.71 -0.30 15.66
C LYS A 228 9.14 -0.02 15.21
N ASP A 229 10.10 -0.44 16.02
CA ASP A 229 11.52 -0.24 15.76
C ASP A 229 11.91 -0.75 14.37
N SER A 230 12.49 0.14 13.56
CA SER A 230 12.96 -0.18 12.23
C SER A 230 14.36 -0.79 12.29
N GLU A 231 14.68 -1.67 11.35
CA GLU A 231 16.01 -2.26 11.21
C GLU A 231 16.82 -1.53 10.15
N TYR A 232 18.12 -1.39 10.41
CA TYR A 232 19.08 -0.71 9.55
C TYR A 232 20.22 -1.65 9.19
N GLU A 233 20.74 -1.51 7.97
CA GLU A 233 21.95 -2.16 7.49
C GLU A 233 22.90 -1.06 7.00
N ASP A 234 24.13 -1.02 7.51
CA ASP A 234 25.10 0.04 7.26
C ASP A 234 24.57 1.47 7.50
N GLY A 235 23.66 1.61 8.48
CA GLY A 235 23.00 2.88 8.79
C GLY A 235 21.87 3.25 7.82
N GLN A 236 21.61 2.46 6.78
CA GLN A 236 20.48 2.62 5.87
C GLN A 236 19.26 1.84 6.36
N ILE A 237 18.08 2.45 6.32
CA ILE A 237 16.85 1.76 6.66
C ILE A 237 16.61 0.55 5.74
N LYS A 238 16.36 -0.61 6.35
CA LYS A 238 16.16 -1.90 5.67
C LYS A 238 14.77 -2.45 5.89
N ASN A 239 14.33 -2.61 7.12
CA ASN A 239 13.01 -3.15 7.43
C ASN A 239 12.22 -2.18 8.30
N MET A 240 10.97 -1.96 7.92
CA MET A 240 10.02 -1.16 8.70
C MET A 240 8.89 -2.05 9.22
N TYR A 241 8.41 -1.75 10.41
CA TYR A 241 7.41 -2.58 11.08
C TYR A 241 6.25 -1.73 11.58
N PHE A 242 5.04 -2.20 11.33
CA PHE A 242 3.81 -1.53 11.73
C PHE A 242 2.84 -2.53 12.33
N GLU A 243 2.09 -2.12 13.34
CA GLU A 243 1.06 -2.92 13.98
C GLU A 243 -0.29 -2.23 13.82
N PHE A 244 -1.31 -2.99 13.38
CA PHE A 244 -2.68 -2.50 13.32
C PHE A 244 -3.16 -2.06 14.71
N SER A 245 -3.58 -0.79 14.79
CA SER A 245 -4.22 -0.20 15.96
C SER A 245 -5.60 0.33 15.56
N LYS A 246 -6.60 0.00 16.38
CA LYS A 246 -8.02 0.12 16.08
C LYS A 246 -8.49 1.47 15.52
#